data_AF-A0A5J4T482-F1
#
_entry.id   AF-A0A5J4T482-F1
#
_cell.length_a   1.000
_cell.length_b   1.000
_cell.length_c   1.000
_cell.angle_alpha   90.00
_cell.angle_beta   90.00
_cell.angle_gamma   90.00
#
_symmetry.space_group_name_H-M   'P 1'
#
loop_
_entity.id
_entity.type
_entity.pdbx_description
1 polymer ?
#
loop_
_entity_poly.entity_id
_entity_poly.type
_entity_poly.pdbx_seq_one_letter_code
_entity_poly.pdbx_strand_id
1 'polypeptide(L)'
;QRNGYPSEVDYKSELHQGNTKYGDYQKVKVEYNSFKGTFVLFNEGKQQPVFITGIKEKVRFVIFLQNANSSCTIHYLKKLASPSSAHVPNEQAISW
;
A
#
# COMPACT_ATOMS: atom_id res chain seq x y z
N GLN A 1 -8.80 -0.08 -23.42
CA GLN A 1 -8.81 -0.44 -21.99
C GLN A 1 -7.93 0.58 -21.28
N ARG A 2 -8.44 1.32 -20.28
CA ARG A 2 -7.60 2.29 -19.55
C ARG A 2 -6.54 1.49 -18.78
N ASN A 3 -5.30 1.57 -19.24
CA ASN A 3 -4.13 1.03 -18.55
C ASN A 3 -4.16 1.58 -17.11
N GLY A 4 -4.18 0.69 -16.11
CA GLY A 4 -4.41 1.04 -14.70
C GLY A 4 -3.51 2.18 -14.19
N TYR A 5 -3.94 2.80 -13.09
CA TYR A 5 -3.16 3.86 -12.46
C TYR A 5 -1.80 3.31 -12.02
N PRO A 6 -0.71 4.10 -12.14
CA PRO A 6 0.56 3.72 -11.55
C PRO A 6 0.37 3.40 -10.06
N SER A 7 0.87 2.25 -9.60
CA SER A 7 0.81 1.86 -8.18
C SER A 7 2.02 2.42 -7.42
N GLU A 8 2.41 3.64 -7.76
CA GLU A 8 3.60 4.30 -7.23
C GLU A 8 3.41 4.66 -5.75
N VAL A 9 4.50 4.65 -4.99
CA VAL A 9 4.52 5.26 -3.66
C VAL A 9 5.06 6.67 -3.81
N ASP A 10 4.23 7.68 -3.57
CA ASP A 10 4.64 9.08 -3.48
C ASP A 10 5.06 9.39 -2.04
N TYR A 11 6.30 9.82 -1.86
CA TYR A 11 6.82 10.28 -0.58
C TYR A 11 7.71 11.51 -0.80
N LYS A 12 7.40 12.62 -0.12
CA LYS A 12 8.12 13.91 -0.24
C LYS A 12 8.30 14.38 -1.70
N SER A 13 7.27 14.17 -2.54
CA SER A 13 7.28 14.52 -3.96
C SER A 13 8.26 13.68 -4.81
N GLU A 14 8.70 12.53 -4.29
CA GLU A 14 9.43 11.51 -5.03
C GLU A 14 8.52 10.31 -5.30
N LEU A 15 8.47 9.91 -6.58
CA LEU A 15 7.67 8.77 -7.04
C LEU A 15 8.52 7.51 -7.06
N HIS A 16 8.20 6.56 -6.20
CA HIS A 16 8.88 5.26 -6.12
C HIS A 16 8.10 4.20 -6.89
N GLN A 17 8.77 3.61 -7.88
CA GLN A 17 8.26 2.60 -8.80
C GLN A 17 8.55 1.18 -8.29
N GLY A 18 7.85 0.17 -8.83
CA GLY A 18 8.14 -1.25 -8.59
C GLY A 18 6.91 -2.07 -8.24
N ASN A 19 5.85 -1.41 -7.78
CA ASN A 19 4.57 -2.07 -7.54
C ASN A 19 3.81 -2.30 -8.84
N THR A 20 3.02 -3.37 -8.84
CA THR A 20 2.12 -3.72 -9.95
C THR A 20 0.94 -2.76 -9.96
N LYS A 21 0.63 -2.18 -11.13
CA LYS A 21 -0.58 -1.37 -11.34
C LYS A 21 -1.82 -2.11 -10.89
N TYR A 22 -2.77 -1.40 -10.29
CA TYR A 22 -4.09 -1.93 -9.98
C TYR A 22 -5.19 -1.17 -10.73
N GLY A 23 -6.32 -1.82 -10.89
CA GLY A 23 -7.48 -1.30 -11.61
C GLY A 23 -8.78 -1.56 -10.86
N ASP A 24 -9.89 -1.35 -11.58
CA ASP A 24 -11.23 -1.49 -11.01
C ASP A 24 -11.46 -2.93 -10.49
N TYR A 25 -12.24 -3.03 -9.41
CA TYR A 25 -12.64 -4.27 -8.75
C TYR A 25 -11.52 -5.12 -8.11
N GLN A 26 -10.27 -4.67 -8.16
CA GLN A 26 -9.17 -5.32 -7.44
C GLN A 26 -9.17 -4.93 -5.96
N LYS A 27 -8.84 -5.89 -5.11
CA LYS A 27 -8.70 -5.76 -3.66
C LYS A 27 -7.27 -5.33 -3.33
N VAL A 28 -7.19 -4.16 -2.72
CA VAL A 28 -5.97 -3.65 -2.12
C VAL A 28 -6.03 -3.87 -0.61
N LYS A 29 -4.92 -4.33 -0.03
CA LYS A 29 -4.73 -4.42 1.42
C LYS A 29 -3.48 -3.64 1.79
N VAL A 30 -3.56 -2.88 2.86
CA VAL A 30 -2.42 -2.26 3.52
C VAL A 30 -2.20 -2.97 4.84
N GLU A 31 -0.95 -3.33 5.14
CA GLU A 31 -0.53 -3.81 6.45
C GLU A 31 0.41 -2.80 7.09
N TYR A 32 -0.01 -2.25 8.23
CA TYR A 32 0.83 -1.41 9.07
C TYR A 32 1.29 -2.22 10.29
N ASN A 33 2.60 -2.30 10.49
CA ASN A 33 3.19 -2.91 11.66
C ASN A 33 3.83 -1.83 12.53
N SER A 34 3.16 -1.47 13.63
CA SER A 34 3.61 -0.44 14.56
C SER A 34 4.85 -0.81 15.37
N PHE A 35 5.16 -2.09 15.53
CA PHE A 35 6.37 -2.52 16.24
C PHE A 35 7.61 -2.36 15.36
N LYS A 36 7.48 -2.65 14.06
CA LYS A 36 8.55 -2.49 13.07
C LYS A 36 8.59 -1.09 12.43
N GLY A 37 7.51 -0.31 12.56
CA GLY A 37 7.36 0.98 11.89
C GLY A 37 7.25 0.84 10.37
N THR A 38 6.55 -0.18 9.86
CA THR A 38 6.46 -0.49 8.42
C THR A 38 5.04 -0.40 7.88
N PHE A 39 4.91 -0.02 6.61
CA PHE A 39 3.66 0.03 5.87
C PHE A 39 3.85 -0.69 4.52
N VAL A 40 3.14 -1.80 4.34
CA VAL A 40 3.29 -2.71 3.18
C VAL A 40 1.99 -2.81 2.40
N LEU A 41 2.06 -2.69 1.08
CA LEU A 41 0.93 -2.79 0.17
C LEU A 41 0.79 -4.22 -0.37
N PHE A 42 -0.44 -4.67 -0.55
CA PHE A 42 -0.78 -5.91 -1.24
C PHE A 42 -1.84 -5.62 -2.30
N ASN A 43 -1.66 -6.19 -3.48
CA ASN A 43 -2.64 -6.14 -4.58
C ASN A 43 -3.10 -7.57 -4.87
N GLU A 44 -4.40 -7.84 -4.80
CA GLU A 44 -4.99 -9.19 -4.97
C GLU A 44 -4.29 -10.25 -4.10
N GLY A 45 -3.96 -9.87 -2.85
CA GLY A 45 -3.27 -10.74 -1.89
C GLY A 45 -1.76 -10.89 -2.11
N LYS A 46 -1.20 -10.38 -3.21
CA LYS A 46 0.25 -10.39 -3.49
C LYS A 46 0.93 -9.17 -2.88
N GLN A 47 1.91 -9.39 -2.00
CA GLN A 47 2.75 -8.33 -1.44
C GLN A 47 3.49 -7.58 -2.57
N GLN A 48 3.47 -6.26 -2.48
CA GLN A 48 4.19 -5.37 -3.40
C GLN A 48 5.59 -5.04 -2.84
N PRO A 49 6.60 -4.88 -3.71
CA PRO A 49 8.00 -4.77 -3.29
C PRO A 49 8.36 -3.41 -2.69
N VAL A 50 7.63 -2.34 -3.01
CA VAL A 50 7.90 -1.00 -2.47
C VAL A 50 7.08 -0.80 -1.20
N PHE A 51 7.75 -0.47 -0.10
CA PHE A 51 7.12 -0.29 1.21
C PHE A 51 7.77 0.86 2.00
N ILE A 52 7.08 1.40 2.99
CA ILE A 52 7.60 2.46 3.87
C ILE A 52 8.12 1.80 5.15
N THR A 53 9.23 2.30 5.68
CA THR A 53 9.84 1.86 6.94
C THR A 53 10.26 3.07 7.80
N GLY A 54 10.56 2.83 9.09
CA GLY A 54 11.04 3.87 10.00
C GLY A 54 9.96 4.75 10.63
N ILE A 55 8.68 4.41 10.48
CA ILE A 55 7.56 5.16 11.06
C ILE A 55 7.58 5.06 12.59
N LYS A 56 7.59 6.20 13.30
CA LYS A 56 7.58 6.26 14.77
C LYS A 56 6.31 6.91 15.34
N GLU A 57 5.56 7.61 14.51
CA GLU A 57 4.38 8.38 14.88
C GLU A 57 3.08 7.57 14.78
N LYS A 58 1.98 8.17 15.25
CA LYS A 58 0.63 7.62 15.03
C LYS A 58 0.25 7.75 13.55
N VAL A 59 -0.21 6.65 12.96
CA VAL A 59 -0.64 6.60 11.55
C VAL A 59 -2.15 6.77 11.45
N ARG A 60 -2.60 7.54 10.44
CA ARG A 60 -4.00 7.63 10.00
C ARG A 60 -4.08 7.12 8.55
N PHE A 61 -5.03 6.23 8.27
CA PHE A 61 -5.33 5.79 6.91
C PHE A 61 -6.37 6.71 6.29
N VAL A 62 -6.12 7.18 5.07
CA VAL A 62 -7.01 8.06 4.30
C VAL A 62 -7.12 7.49 2.88
N ILE A 63 -8.34 7.46 2.34
CA ILE A 63 -8.59 7.09 0.95
C ILE A 63 -9.02 8.36 0.20
N PHE A 64 -8.37 8.64 -0.92
CA PHE A 64 -8.69 9.74 -1.81
C PHE A 64 -9.20 9.20 -3.15
N LEU A 65 -10.33 9.73 -3.62
CA LEU A 65 -10.93 9.37 -4.90
C LEU A 65 -10.94 10.60 -5.81
N GLN A 66 -10.13 10.59 -6.88
CA GLN A 66 -9.90 11.76 -7.71
C GLN A 66 -11.05 12.06 -8.69
N ASN A 67 -11.68 11.02 -9.26
CA ASN A 67 -12.67 11.18 -10.32
C ASN A 67 -14.10 11.18 -9.76
N ALA A 68 -14.97 11.96 -10.38
CA ALA A 68 -16.40 11.91 -10.13
C ALA A 68 -16.93 10.49 -10.36
N ASN A 69 -17.86 10.05 -9.51
CA ASN A 69 -18.47 8.72 -9.51
C ASN A 69 -17.52 7.55 -9.19
N SER A 70 -16.25 7.81 -8.82
CA SER A 70 -15.41 6.76 -8.24
C SER A 70 -15.95 6.33 -6.88
N SER A 71 -15.87 5.04 -6.59
CA SER A 71 -16.21 4.48 -5.29
C SER A 71 -15.21 3.41 -4.89
N CYS A 72 -15.09 3.18 -3.59
CA CYS A 72 -14.36 2.06 -3.04
C CYS A 72 -15.15 1.47 -1.87
N THR A 73 -15.04 0.17 -1.67
CA THR A 73 -15.64 -0.51 -0.53
C THR A 73 -14.54 -0.87 0.47
N ILE A 74 -14.68 -0.37 1.71
CA ILE A 74 -13.81 -0.80 2.81
C ILE A 74 -14.34 -2.13 3.32
N HIS A 75 -13.64 -3.23 3.02
CA HIS A 75 -14.07 -4.57 3.43
C HIS A 75 -13.93 -4.79 4.95
N TYR A 76 -12.78 -4.43 5.52
CA TYR A 76 -12.53 -4.53 6.96
C TYR A 76 -11.30 -3.71 7.35
N LEU A 77 -11.30 -3.21 8.59
CA LEU A 77 -10.12 -2.77 9.31
C LEU A 77 -9.97 -3.68 10.52
N LYS A 78 -8.93 -4.52 10.55
CA LYS A 78 -8.74 -5.50 11.61
C LYS A 78 -7.29 -5.58 12.06
N LYS A 79 -7.09 -5.83 13.34
CA LYS A 79 -5.77 -6.16 13.89
C LYS A 79 -5.44 -7.61 13.52
N LEU A 80 -4.24 -7.84 13.01
CA LEU A 80 -3.74 -9.18 12.70
C LEU A 80 -2.96 -9.74 13.90
N ALA A 81 -3.04 -11.06 14.12
CA ALA A 81 -2.30 -11.75 15.18
C ALA A 81 -0.82 -11.93 14.83
N SER A 82 -0.51 -12.09 13.55
CA SER A 82 0.84 -12.18 13.01
C SER A 82 0.94 -11.36 11.71
N PRO A 83 2.14 -10.86 11.36
CA PRO A 83 2.35 -10.21 10.08
C PRO A 83 2.07 -11.16 8.92
N SER A 84 1.47 -10.64 7.85
CA SER A 84 1.39 -11.38 6.58
C SER A 84 2.46 -10.94 5.58
N SER A 85 3.18 -9.85 5.87
CA SER A 85 4.33 -9.41 5.10
C SER A 85 5.56 -10.30 5.34
N ALA A 86 6.30 -10.59 4.29
CA ALA A 86 7.57 -11.32 4.31
C ALA A 86 8.59 -10.67 3.37
N HIS A 87 9.82 -11.17 3.31
CA HIS A 87 10.77 -10.72 2.30
C HIS A 87 10.34 -11.15 0.89
N VAL A 88 10.34 -10.22 -0.06
CA VAL A 88 10.07 -10.45 -1.48
C VAL A 88 11.24 -9.97 -2.36
N PRO A 89 11.41 -10.52 -3.58
CA PRO A 89 12.41 -10.04 -4.52
C PRO A 89 12.22 -8.56 -4.89
N ASN A 90 13.32 -7.86 -5.10
CA ASN A 90 13.37 -6.45 -5.50
C ASN A 90 12.73 -5.48 -4.50
N GLU A 91 12.75 -5.83 -3.21
CA GLU A 91 12.27 -4.95 -2.14
C GLU A 91 12.95 -3.58 -2.16
N GLN A 92 12.12 -2.55 -2.05
CA GLN A 92 12.56 -1.17 -1.91
C GLN A 92 11.90 -0.58 -0.66
N ALA A 93 12.72 -0.36 0.36
CA ALA A 93 12.30 0.34 1.56
C ALA A 93 12.46 1.86 1.37
N ILE A 94 11.37 2.60 1.57
CA ILE A 94 11.38 4.08 1.62
C ILE A 94 11.45 4.47 3.09
N SER A 95 12.48 5.23 3.47
CA SER A 95 12.58 5.74 4.85
C SER A 95 11.59 6.88 5.06
N TRP A 96 10.77 6.74 6.10
CA TRP A 96 9.90 7.78 6.63
C TRP A 96 10.67 9.01 7.12
#